data_AF-A0A7R7DJU1-F1
#
_entry.id   AF-A0A7R7DJU1-F1
#
_cell.length_a   1.000
_cell.length_b   1.000
_cell.length_c   1.000
_cell.angle_alpha   90.00
_cell.angle_beta   90.00
_cell.angle_gamma   90.00
#
_symmetry.space_group_name_H-M   'P 1'
#
loop_
_entity.id
_entity.type
_entity.pdbx_description
1 polymer ?
#
loop_
_entity_poly.entity_id
_entity_poly.type
_entity_poly.pdbx_seq_one_letter_code
_entity_poly.pdbx_strand_id
1 'polypeptide(L)'
;MPHLADESRHRGGRVPVLRLAWPLDVAPPDGYVTEVLLPLRDDTALAEVRTRLADFDPALLLGLPQLSTVDVDGRVVTRATDGADVLLTDDGREQRWRTAAGAGRVPAELLADRPVEERSRTDWSVLVAVPVRRAGDDWVPEPAGGQMVHAPTPTDEPVGLSVRVIASFPLTASRRTIPAGPLTDFVLERCAGAYADLVVGLAVTPAVRDLLPPAGFPPGPLAEALRTAGLAALRERDLLPTADGGRTRPDRAIAVPDPLVPALTEVLADLLPAGWWHRDLASLGTRRLETAELVAAVTGLHRPAGWWHDLYAGFGALTLETADREALAALPVPLADGRTVTGPARVLLPDDAPLPPGLGPLGLLVAHRDAAHPLLARLGARPATPSDLLRDERVRAAVDDSLDAEDPAPVATAVLNLVEAAGTAPGSCPGSPTWRCPGVPWTTPPPIPTGTRPASCCRRPARCPTCSSRMRRSGCSTTSRPTGTGPRRSPRSAS
;
A
#
# COMPACT_ATOMS: atom_id res chain seq x y z
N MET A 1 -21.74 -67.72 8.08
CA MET A 1 -20.80 -66.59 7.91
C MET A 1 -20.56 -65.87 9.25
N PRO A 2 -19.74 -66.42 10.17
CA PRO A 2 -19.49 -65.78 11.48
C PRO A 2 -18.93 -64.36 11.35
N HIS A 3 -17.96 -64.18 10.46
CA HIS A 3 -17.30 -62.90 10.15
C HIS A 3 -18.27 -61.77 9.76
N LEU A 4 -19.44 -62.07 9.14
CA LEU A 4 -20.44 -61.04 8.83
C LEU A 4 -21.24 -60.61 10.07
N ALA A 5 -21.43 -61.50 11.04
CA ALA A 5 -22.07 -61.17 12.32
C ALA A 5 -21.10 -60.43 13.27
N ASP A 6 -19.80 -60.67 13.14
CA ASP A 6 -18.76 -59.90 13.84
C ASP A 6 -18.65 -58.49 13.27
N GLU A 7 -18.55 -58.36 11.94
CA GLU A 7 -18.51 -57.08 11.23
C GLU A 7 -19.79 -56.25 11.45
N SER A 8 -20.97 -56.89 11.42
CA SER A 8 -22.23 -56.23 11.72
C SER A 8 -22.29 -55.72 13.17
N ARG A 9 -21.79 -56.50 14.14
CA ARG A 9 -21.69 -56.03 15.54
C ARG A 9 -20.71 -54.88 15.70
N HIS A 10 -19.56 -54.92 15.03
CA HIS A 10 -18.60 -53.81 15.01
C HIS A 10 -19.23 -52.52 14.46
N ARG A 11 -20.11 -52.63 13.44
CA ARG A 11 -20.87 -51.53 12.83
C ARG A 11 -22.20 -51.19 13.53
N GLY A 12 -22.45 -51.70 14.74
CA GLY A 12 -23.68 -51.42 15.48
C GLY A 12 -24.97 -51.91 14.80
N GLY A 13 -24.91 -53.03 14.09
CA GLY A 13 -26.02 -53.66 13.37
C GLY A 13 -26.28 -53.13 11.96
N ARG A 14 -25.45 -52.20 11.46
CA ARG A 14 -25.63 -51.58 10.14
C ARG A 14 -24.89 -52.33 9.04
N VAL A 15 -25.56 -52.53 7.90
CA VAL A 15 -24.99 -53.16 6.70
C VAL A 15 -24.56 -52.06 5.71
N PRO A 16 -23.34 -52.12 5.13
CA PRO A 16 -22.88 -51.11 4.18
C PRO A 16 -23.75 -51.06 2.92
N VAL A 17 -24.12 -49.84 2.50
CA VAL A 17 -25.02 -49.55 1.36
C VAL A 17 -24.25 -49.25 0.06
N LEU A 18 -22.92 -49.25 0.10
CA LEU A 18 -22.07 -48.99 -1.08
C LEU A 18 -21.80 -50.29 -1.87
N ARG A 19 -21.67 -50.14 -3.19
CA ARG A 19 -21.23 -51.22 -4.09
C ARG A 19 -19.88 -51.74 -3.59
N LEU A 20 -19.82 -53.03 -3.26
CA LEU A 20 -18.57 -53.72 -2.97
C LEU A 20 -17.88 -54.04 -4.30
N ALA A 21 -16.55 -54.02 -4.32
CA ALA A 21 -15.80 -54.67 -5.38
C ALA A 21 -15.83 -56.18 -5.10
N TRP A 22 -16.20 -56.99 -6.09
CA TRP A 22 -16.07 -58.44 -6.02
C TRP A 22 -14.76 -58.85 -6.70
N PRO A 23 -14.00 -59.81 -6.13
CA PRO A 23 -12.84 -60.35 -6.80
C PRO A 23 -13.26 -61.03 -8.11
N LEU A 24 -12.43 -60.87 -9.13
CA LEU A 24 -12.54 -61.60 -10.39
C LEU A 24 -11.32 -62.51 -10.51
N ASP A 25 -11.49 -63.72 -11.02
CA ASP A 25 -10.40 -64.67 -11.27
C ASP A 25 -9.64 -64.33 -12.57
N VAL A 26 -9.30 -63.04 -12.72
CA VAL A 26 -8.57 -62.46 -13.86
C VAL A 26 -7.42 -61.65 -13.29
N ALA A 27 -6.20 -61.88 -13.79
CA ALA A 27 -5.04 -61.09 -13.40
C ALA A 27 -5.14 -59.68 -14.01
N PRO A 28 -4.79 -58.61 -13.26
CA PRO A 28 -4.69 -57.26 -13.81
C PRO A 28 -3.74 -57.17 -15.01
N PRO A 29 -3.90 -56.16 -15.89
CA PRO A 29 -2.96 -55.92 -16.99
C PRO A 29 -1.51 -55.73 -16.51
N ASP A 30 -0.55 -56.09 -17.36
CA ASP A 30 0.89 -55.95 -17.07
C ASP A 30 1.24 -54.53 -16.60
N GLY A 31 1.96 -54.44 -15.47
CA GLY A 31 2.32 -53.18 -14.82
C GLY A 31 1.34 -52.71 -13.74
N TYR A 32 0.15 -53.30 -13.63
CA TYR A 32 -0.84 -52.95 -12.60
C TYR A 32 -0.96 -54.04 -11.53
N VAL A 33 -1.13 -53.62 -10.27
CA VAL A 33 -1.35 -54.52 -9.12
C VAL A 33 -2.85 -54.78 -8.88
N THR A 34 -3.72 -53.90 -9.38
CA THR A 34 -5.17 -53.93 -9.18
C THR A 34 -5.87 -53.46 -10.44
N GLU A 35 -6.86 -54.22 -10.91
CA GLU A 35 -7.83 -53.78 -11.93
C GLU A 35 -9.21 -53.62 -11.30
N VAL A 36 -9.98 -52.61 -11.73
CA VAL A 36 -11.35 -52.38 -11.26
C VAL A 36 -12.28 -52.21 -12.46
N LEU A 37 -12.99 -53.29 -12.80
CA LEU A 37 -14.02 -53.25 -13.84
C LEU A 37 -15.33 -52.69 -13.28
N LEU A 38 -15.84 -51.61 -13.89
CA LEU A 38 -17.12 -50.98 -13.53
C LEU A 38 -18.11 -51.08 -14.70
N PRO A 39 -18.96 -52.13 -14.75
CA PRO A 39 -20.04 -52.22 -15.73
C PRO A 39 -21.00 -51.04 -15.59
N LEU A 40 -21.22 -50.33 -16.69
CA LEU A 40 -22.19 -49.24 -16.78
C LEU A 40 -23.56 -49.78 -17.20
N ARG A 41 -24.62 -49.03 -16.87
CA ARG A 41 -26.01 -49.49 -17.03
C ARG A 41 -26.46 -49.59 -18.48
N ASP A 42 -26.03 -48.63 -19.30
CA ASP A 42 -26.45 -48.41 -20.68
C ASP A 42 -25.45 -47.49 -21.41
N ASP A 43 -25.60 -47.36 -22.74
CA ASP A 43 -24.78 -46.48 -23.57
C ASP A 43 -24.88 -45.00 -23.18
N THR A 44 -26.00 -44.57 -22.60
CA THR A 44 -26.18 -43.21 -22.07
C THR A 44 -25.25 -42.94 -20.89
N ALA A 45 -25.16 -43.88 -19.94
CA ALA A 45 -24.22 -43.81 -18.83
C ALA A 45 -22.76 -43.89 -19.31
N LEU A 46 -22.47 -44.67 -20.36
CA LEU A 46 -21.15 -44.70 -20.99
C LEU A 46 -20.78 -43.36 -21.62
N ALA A 47 -21.71 -42.73 -22.35
CA ALA A 47 -21.51 -41.39 -22.91
C ALA A 47 -21.28 -40.35 -21.81
N GLU A 48 -22.08 -40.35 -20.74
CA GLU A 48 -21.93 -39.44 -19.60
C GLU A 48 -20.57 -39.59 -18.90
N VAL A 49 -20.12 -40.84 -18.66
CA VAL A 49 -18.81 -41.11 -18.06
C VAL A 49 -17.68 -40.64 -18.97
N ARG A 50 -17.74 -40.94 -20.26
CA ARG A 50 -16.75 -40.45 -21.25
C ARG A 50 -16.69 -38.93 -21.29
N THR A 51 -17.83 -38.22 -21.29
CA THR A 51 -17.86 -36.75 -21.26
C THR A 51 -17.18 -36.19 -20.01
N ARG A 52 -17.41 -36.78 -18.83
CA ARG A 52 -16.77 -36.35 -17.57
C ARG A 52 -15.28 -36.69 -17.49
N LEU A 53 -14.86 -37.79 -18.12
CA LEU A 53 -13.47 -38.21 -18.18
C LEU A 53 -12.66 -37.40 -19.20
N ALA A 54 -13.24 -36.98 -20.32
CA ALA A 54 -12.54 -36.18 -21.32
C ALA A 54 -12.04 -34.82 -20.78
N ASP A 55 -12.83 -34.19 -19.90
CA ASP A 55 -12.57 -32.84 -19.37
C ASP A 55 -12.48 -32.81 -17.84
N PHE A 56 -11.77 -33.77 -17.24
CA PHE A 56 -11.49 -33.71 -15.80
C PHE A 56 -10.45 -32.61 -15.50
N ASP A 57 -10.63 -31.94 -14.35
CA ASP A 57 -9.72 -30.91 -13.84
C ASP A 57 -8.45 -31.58 -13.27
N PRO A 58 -7.24 -31.31 -13.81
CA PRO A 58 -5.98 -31.83 -13.28
C PRO A 58 -5.78 -31.58 -11.79
N ALA A 59 -6.32 -30.47 -11.25
CA ALA A 59 -6.23 -30.14 -9.84
C ALA A 59 -7.03 -31.08 -8.91
N LEU A 60 -7.76 -32.07 -9.46
CA LEU A 60 -8.20 -33.26 -8.72
C LEU A 60 -7.04 -33.99 -8.04
N LEU A 61 -5.86 -34.03 -8.67
CA LEU A 61 -4.67 -34.70 -8.13
C LEU A 61 -4.12 -34.02 -6.85
N LEU A 62 -4.50 -32.77 -6.56
CA LEU A 62 -4.22 -32.14 -5.27
C LEU A 62 -4.92 -32.89 -4.13
N GLY A 63 -6.15 -33.37 -4.36
CA GLY A 63 -6.93 -34.13 -3.36
C GLY A 63 -6.59 -35.61 -3.28
N LEU A 64 -5.72 -36.11 -4.18
CA LEU A 64 -5.34 -37.52 -4.30
C LEU A 64 -3.81 -37.68 -4.25
N PRO A 65 -3.14 -37.34 -3.13
CA PRO A 65 -1.67 -37.25 -3.05
C PRO A 65 -0.93 -38.58 -3.27
N GLN A 66 -1.65 -39.71 -3.21
CA GLN A 66 -1.13 -41.05 -3.50
C GLN A 66 -1.11 -41.40 -5.01
N LEU A 67 -1.71 -40.57 -5.87
CA LEU A 67 -1.68 -40.74 -7.32
C LEU A 67 -0.61 -39.83 -7.93
N SER A 68 0.34 -40.42 -8.65
CA SER A 68 1.37 -39.68 -9.42
C SER A 68 0.97 -39.43 -10.87
N THR A 69 0.13 -40.29 -11.45
CA THR A 69 -0.24 -40.28 -12.87
C THR A 69 -1.69 -40.73 -13.03
N VAL A 70 -2.42 -40.08 -13.94
CA VAL A 70 -3.72 -40.52 -14.46
C VAL A 70 -3.65 -40.46 -15.98
N ASP A 71 -3.93 -41.58 -16.63
CA ASP A 71 -4.08 -41.71 -18.09
C ASP A 71 -5.56 -41.97 -18.39
N VAL A 72 -6.14 -41.16 -19.26
CA VAL A 72 -7.52 -41.28 -19.73
C VAL A 72 -7.54 -41.15 -21.25
N ASP A 73 -7.78 -42.25 -21.94
CA ASP A 73 -7.80 -42.33 -23.41
C ASP A 73 -6.56 -41.68 -24.09
N GLY A 74 -5.39 -41.71 -23.43
CA GLY A 74 -4.13 -41.14 -23.91
C GLY A 74 -3.84 -39.70 -23.48
N ARG A 75 -4.78 -39.01 -22.80
CA ARG A 75 -4.50 -37.76 -22.08
C ARG A 75 -3.81 -38.11 -20.77
N VAL A 76 -2.56 -37.68 -20.59
CA VAL A 76 -1.74 -38.05 -19.43
C VAL A 76 -1.54 -36.84 -18.52
N VAL A 77 -2.13 -36.93 -17.32
CA VAL A 77 -1.95 -35.94 -16.26
C VAL A 77 -1.01 -36.50 -15.19
N THR A 78 0.09 -35.80 -14.92
CA THR A 78 1.06 -36.18 -13.88
C THR A 78 1.10 -35.16 -12.73
N ARG A 79 1.54 -35.64 -11.56
CA ARG A 79 1.72 -34.87 -10.32
C ARG A 79 3.13 -35.10 -9.78
N ALA A 80 3.92 -34.04 -9.70
CA ALA A 80 5.17 -34.00 -8.93
C ALA A 80 5.02 -33.10 -7.70
N THR A 81 5.78 -33.35 -6.64
CA THR A 81 5.78 -32.54 -5.41
C THR A 81 7.21 -32.13 -5.06
N ASP A 82 7.40 -30.85 -4.79
CA ASP A 82 8.68 -30.19 -4.50
C ASP A 82 8.49 -29.31 -3.26
N GLY A 83 8.71 -29.89 -2.09
CA GLY A 83 8.45 -29.24 -0.80
C GLY A 83 6.99 -28.80 -0.65
N ALA A 84 6.76 -27.49 -0.61
CA ALA A 84 5.43 -26.88 -0.52
C ALA A 84 4.75 -26.67 -1.88
N ASP A 85 5.44 -26.93 -3.00
CA ASP A 85 4.88 -26.80 -4.34
C ASP A 85 4.45 -28.14 -4.93
N VAL A 86 3.37 -28.12 -5.69
CA VAL A 86 2.91 -29.23 -6.53
C VAL A 86 2.93 -28.78 -7.99
N LEU A 87 3.62 -29.55 -8.83
CA LEU A 87 3.59 -29.36 -10.28
C LEU A 87 2.60 -30.36 -10.86
N LEU A 88 1.62 -29.84 -11.60
CA LEU A 88 0.69 -30.64 -12.39
C LEU A 88 1.02 -30.44 -13.86
N THR A 89 1.15 -31.53 -14.61
CA THR A 89 1.43 -31.49 -16.05
C THR A 89 0.32 -32.22 -16.80
N ASP A 90 -0.36 -31.54 -17.72
CA ASP A 90 -1.50 -32.03 -18.50
C ASP A 90 -1.16 -31.92 -20.00
N ASP A 91 -0.88 -33.05 -20.65
CA ASP A 91 -0.38 -33.14 -22.04
C ASP A 91 0.76 -32.14 -22.34
N GLY A 92 1.71 -32.03 -21.40
CA GLY A 92 2.87 -31.15 -21.50
C GLY A 92 2.62 -29.68 -21.10
N ARG A 93 1.39 -29.30 -20.72
CA ARG A 93 1.13 -28.00 -20.07
C ARG A 93 1.39 -28.09 -18.58
N GLU A 94 2.33 -27.31 -18.08
CA GLU A 94 2.69 -27.27 -16.68
C GLU A 94 1.96 -26.16 -15.92
N GLN A 95 1.35 -26.50 -14.78
CA GLN A 95 0.82 -25.56 -13.79
C GLN A 95 1.44 -25.85 -12.41
N ARG A 96 2.18 -24.88 -11.86
CA ARG A 96 2.69 -24.94 -10.48
C ARG A 96 1.62 -24.43 -9.52
N TRP A 97 1.50 -25.08 -8.36
CA TRP A 97 0.61 -24.73 -7.26
C TRP A 97 1.43 -24.60 -5.99
N ARG A 98 1.32 -23.45 -5.31
CA ARG A 98 1.80 -23.31 -3.92
C ARG A 98 0.76 -23.92 -3.00
N THR A 99 1.20 -24.73 -2.04
CA THR A 99 0.32 -25.44 -1.12
C THR A 99 0.76 -25.25 0.34
N ALA A 100 -0.21 -25.36 1.25
CA ALA A 100 0.04 -25.58 2.67
C ALA A 100 -0.92 -26.67 3.15
N ALA A 101 -0.41 -27.61 3.94
CA ALA A 101 -1.16 -28.77 4.38
C ALA A 101 -1.02 -28.99 5.89
N GLY A 102 -2.06 -29.54 6.49
CA GLY A 102 -2.07 -30.00 7.87
C GLY A 102 -2.78 -31.34 7.97
N ALA A 103 -2.32 -32.20 8.86
CA ALA A 103 -2.98 -33.46 9.18
C ALA A 103 -2.76 -33.82 10.65
N GLY A 104 -3.64 -34.65 11.20
CA GLY A 104 -3.53 -35.09 12.59
C GLY A 104 -4.73 -35.89 13.04
N ARG A 105 -4.91 -35.99 14.36
CA ARG A 105 -6.02 -36.72 14.98
C ARG A 105 -7.16 -35.80 15.38
N VAL A 106 -8.38 -36.27 15.17
CA VAL A 106 -9.63 -35.67 15.66
C VAL A 106 -9.83 -36.12 17.11
N PRO A 107 -10.08 -35.21 18.06
CA PRO A 107 -10.46 -35.55 19.42
C PRO A 107 -11.74 -36.41 19.44
N ALA A 108 -11.75 -37.47 20.25
CA ALA A 108 -12.79 -38.50 20.21
C ALA A 108 -14.19 -37.95 20.57
N GLU A 109 -14.24 -36.94 21.43
CA GLU A 109 -15.43 -36.19 21.81
C GLU A 109 -16.13 -35.52 20.62
N LEU A 110 -15.40 -35.06 19.61
CA LEU A 110 -15.98 -34.44 18.40
C LEU A 110 -16.58 -35.47 17.44
N LEU A 111 -16.26 -36.76 17.62
CA LEU A 111 -16.80 -37.87 16.85
C LEU A 111 -17.99 -38.56 17.53
N ALA A 112 -18.24 -38.29 18.82
CA ALA A 112 -19.21 -39.03 19.64
C ALA A 112 -20.62 -39.09 19.04
N ASP A 113 -21.10 -38.00 18.44
CA ASP A 113 -22.44 -37.89 17.84
C ASP A 113 -22.49 -38.25 16.35
N ARG A 114 -21.35 -38.57 15.71
CA ARG A 114 -21.30 -38.93 14.28
C ARG A 114 -21.85 -40.35 14.03
N PRO A 115 -22.22 -40.70 12.77
CA PRO A 115 -22.52 -42.08 12.37
C PRO A 115 -21.35 -43.03 12.69
N VAL A 116 -21.65 -44.31 12.97
CA VAL A 116 -20.64 -45.32 13.37
C VAL A 116 -19.53 -45.45 12.35
N GLU A 117 -19.89 -45.35 11.06
CA GLU A 117 -19.00 -45.41 9.90
C GLU A 117 -18.02 -44.22 9.80
N GLU A 118 -18.30 -43.13 10.52
CA GLU A 118 -17.45 -41.94 10.61
C GLU A 118 -16.66 -41.89 11.94
N ARG A 119 -17.14 -42.52 13.01
CA ARG A 119 -16.43 -42.58 14.31
C ARG A 119 -15.06 -43.24 14.23
N SER A 120 -14.88 -44.16 13.28
CA SER A 120 -13.58 -44.78 13.01
C SER A 120 -12.62 -43.92 12.19
N ARG A 121 -13.08 -42.79 11.63
CA ARG A 121 -12.25 -41.81 10.91
C ARG A 121 -11.66 -40.81 11.91
N THR A 122 -10.67 -41.28 12.66
CA THR A 122 -10.00 -40.50 13.71
C THR A 122 -8.96 -39.52 13.18
N ASP A 123 -8.73 -39.47 11.87
CA ASP A 123 -7.71 -38.64 11.24
C ASP A 123 -8.36 -37.51 10.44
N TRP A 124 -7.79 -36.30 10.52
CA TRP A 124 -8.18 -35.16 9.71
C TRP A 124 -7.04 -34.75 8.77
N SER A 125 -7.41 -34.12 7.67
CA SER A 125 -6.47 -33.51 6.72
C SER A 125 -7.05 -32.23 6.13
N VAL A 126 -6.16 -31.29 5.86
CA VAL A 126 -6.41 -30.00 5.22
C VAL A 126 -5.30 -29.77 4.20
N LEU A 127 -5.67 -29.31 3.01
CA LEU A 127 -4.79 -28.81 1.98
C LEU A 127 -5.41 -27.52 1.42
N VAL A 128 -4.68 -26.41 1.55
CA VAL A 128 -5.00 -25.15 0.88
C VAL A 128 -3.99 -24.98 -0.26
N ALA A 129 -4.47 -24.62 -1.45
CA ALA A 129 -3.64 -24.52 -2.64
C ALA A 129 -4.03 -23.33 -3.50
N VAL A 130 -3.04 -22.69 -4.12
CA VAL A 130 -3.23 -21.60 -5.09
C VAL A 130 -2.33 -21.85 -6.31
N PRO A 131 -2.82 -21.68 -7.56
CA PRO A 131 -1.92 -21.72 -8.71
C PRO A 131 -0.96 -20.54 -8.62
N VAL A 132 0.28 -20.74 -9.09
CA VAL A 132 1.31 -19.69 -9.13
C VAL A 132 1.94 -19.63 -10.51
N ARG A 133 2.19 -18.40 -10.98
CA ARG A 133 2.93 -18.12 -12.20
C ARG A 133 4.26 -17.44 -11.91
N ARG A 134 5.21 -17.59 -12.83
CA ARG A 134 6.48 -16.86 -12.81
C ARG A 134 6.23 -15.37 -13.06
N ALA A 135 6.87 -14.50 -12.28
CA ALA A 135 6.88 -13.06 -12.51
C ALA A 135 8.26 -12.50 -12.17
N GLY A 136 9.11 -12.32 -13.20
CA GLY A 136 10.54 -12.08 -12.98
C GLY A 136 11.16 -13.24 -12.21
N ASP A 137 11.88 -12.92 -11.13
CA ASP A 137 12.53 -13.92 -10.27
C ASP A 137 11.63 -14.52 -9.18
N ASP A 138 10.37 -14.06 -9.07
CA ASP A 138 9.39 -14.52 -8.08
C ASP A 138 8.31 -15.47 -8.66
N TRP A 139 7.59 -16.12 -7.74
CA TRP A 139 6.34 -16.83 -8.01
C TRP A 139 5.20 -16.06 -7.36
N VAL A 140 4.25 -15.60 -8.17
CA VAL A 140 3.10 -14.82 -7.72
C VAL A 140 1.83 -15.66 -7.82
N PRO A 141 0.87 -15.51 -6.89
CA PRO A 141 -0.39 -16.23 -6.93
C PRO A 141 -1.24 -15.84 -8.15
N GLU A 142 -2.03 -16.80 -8.61
CA GLU A 142 -3.10 -16.63 -9.58
C GLU A 142 -4.44 -16.89 -8.86
N PRO A 143 -5.17 -15.85 -8.45
CA PRO A 143 -6.41 -15.97 -7.68
C PRO A 143 -7.45 -16.91 -8.30
N ALA A 144 -7.72 -18.03 -7.65
CA ALA A 144 -8.76 -18.97 -8.06
C ALA A 144 -10.10 -18.57 -7.44
N GLY A 145 -10.89 -17.76 -8.17
CA GLY A 145 -12.23 -17.36 -7.76
C GLY A 145 -13.26 -18.50 -7.84
N GLY A 146 -14.40 -18.33 -7.15
CA GLY A 146 -15.58 -19.20 -7.30
C GLY A 146 -15.41 -20.66 -6.87
N GLN A 147 -14.36 -20.98 -6.10
CA GLN A 147 -14.07 -22.35 -5.67
C GLN A 147 -15.10 -22.87 -4.66
N MET A 148 -15.43 -24.15 -4.76
CA MET A 148 -16.17 -24.90 -3.75
C MET A 148 -15.20 -25.62 -2.80
N VAL A 149 -15.64 -25.95 -1.59
CA VAL A 149 -14.88 -26.78 -0.66
C VAL A 149 -14.86 -28.22 -1.19
N HIS A 150 -13.69 -28.86 -1.17
CA HIS A 150 -13.49 -30.23 -1.62
C HIS A 150 -13.35 -31.19 -0.43
N ALA A 151 -14.04 -32.34 -0.46
CA ALA A 151 -14.00 -33.33 0.62
C ALA A 151 -14.12 -34.82 0.16
N PRO A 152 -13.23 -35.34 -0.70
CA PRO A 152 -12.24 -34.68 -1.56
C PRO A 152 -12.83 -34.27 -2.94
N THR A 153 -14.04 -34.73 -3.26
CA THR A 153 -14.84 -34.24 -4.38
C THR A 153 -15.42 -32.85 -4.05
N PRO A 154 -15.72 -32.00 -5.04
CA PRO A 154 -16.35 -30.71 -4.79
C PRO A 154 -17.72 -30.89 -4.11
N THR A 155 -17.98 -30.02 -3.12
CA THR A 155 -19.28 -29.84 -2.47
C THR A 155 -20.04 -28.68 -3.13
N ASP A 156 -21.24 -28.36 -2.64
CA ASP A 156 -21.99 -27.14 -2.97
C ASP A 156 -21.64 -25.96 -2.05
N GLU A 157 -20.68 -26.13 -1.13
CA GLU A 157 -20.30 -25.10 -0.15
C GLU A 157 -19.20 -24.19 -0.74
N PRO A 158 -19.44 -22.89 -0.95
CA PRO A 158 -18.45 -21.99 -1.53
C PRO A 158 -17.33 -21.66 -0.52
N VAL A 159 -16.07 -21.65 -0.99
CA VAL A 159 -14.91 -21.23 -0.18
C VAL A 159 -14.94 -19.71 0.04
N GLY A 160 -15.24 -18.94 -1.01
CA GLY A 160 -15.22 -17.48 -1.04
C GLY A 160 -13.82 -16.82 -1.01
N LEU A 161 -12.78 -17.55 -0.61
CA LEU A 161 -11.38 -17.17 -0.75
C LEU A 161 -10.86 -17.46 -2.17
N SER A 162 -9.80 -16.76 -2.58
CA SER A 162 -9.09 -16.91 -3.86
C SER A 162 -8.24 -18.19 -3.99
N VAL A 163 -8.56 -19.25 -3.24
CA VAL A 163 -7.74 -20.47 -3.08
C VAL A 163 -8.63 -21.72 -3.13
N ARG A 164 -8.05 -22.85 -3.54
CA ARG A 164 -8.70 -24.16 -3.44
C ARG A 164 -8.49 -24.71 -2.03
N VAL A 165 -9.57 -25.19 -1.41
CA VAL A 165 -9.56 -25.83 -0.08
C VAL A 165 -10.05 -27.26 -0.21
N ILE A 166 -9.20 -28.22 0.11
CA ILE A 166 -9.52 -29.64 0.21
C ILE A 166 -9.34 -30.05 1.66
N ALA A 167 -10.41 -30.48 2.32
CA ALA A 167 -10.37 -30.76 3.76
C ALA A 167 -11.34 -31.88 4.16
N SER A 168 -11.01 -32.56 5.25
CA SER A 168 -11.82 -33.65 5.84
C SER A 168 -13.02 -33.13 6.62
N PHE A 169 -13.79 -32.19 6.06
CA PHE A 169 -15.03 -31.72 6.66
C PHE A 169 -16.05 -32.87 6.77
N PRO A 170 -16.88 -32.90 7.82
CA PRO A 170 -18.02 -33.81 7.85
C PRO A 170 -18.98 -33.45 6.71
N LEU A 171 -19.66 -34.45 6.15
CA LEU A 171 -20.63 -34.25 5.09
C LEU A 171 -22.02 -34.72 5.53
N THR A 172 -23.04 -34.20 4.87
CA THR A 172 -24.40 -34.76 4.91
C THR A 172 -24.49 -36.03 4.03
N ALA A 173 -25.59 -36.76 4.12
CA ALA A 173 -25.80 -38.00 3.37
C ALA A 173 -25.76 -37.81 1.84
N SER A 174 -26.08 -36.61 1.32
CA SER A 174 -25.94 -36.27 -0.10
C SER A 174 -24.49 -36.08 -0.55
N ARG A 175 -23.56 -35.91 0.40
CA ARG A 175 -22.14 -35.52 0.21
C ARG A 175 -21.93 -34.18 -0.50
N ARG A 176 -22.97 -33.33 -0.52
CA ARG A 176 -22.94 -32.01 -1.18
C ARG A 176 -22.90 -30.85 -0.20
N THR A 177 -23.28 -31.03 1.06
CA THR A 177 -23.29 -29.97 2.07
C THR A 177 -22.53 -30.36 3.33
N ILE A 178 -22.00 -29.36 4.03
CA ILE A 178 -21.23 -29.51 5.26
C ILE A 178 -22.14 -29.07 6.43
N PRO A 179 -22.54 -29.98 7.35
CA PRO A 179 -23.38 -29.60 8.48
C PRO A 179 -22.58 -28.74 9.46
N ALA A 180 -23.23 -27.73 10.05
CA ALA A 180 -22.65 -26.96 11.15
C ALA A 180 -22.44 -27.84 12.40
N GLY A 181 -21.43 -27.51 13.20
CA GLY A 181 -21.17 -28.15 14.50
C GLY A 181 -19.67 -28.33 14.81
N PRO A 182 -19.34 -28.83 16.02
CA PRO A 182 -17.99 -28.76 16.58
C PRO A 182 -16.87 -29.38 15.73
N LEU A 183 -17.17 -30.45 14.99
CA LEU A 183 -16.20 -31.08 14.07
C LEU A 183 -15.94 -30.21 12.83
N THR A 184 -16.94 -29.50 12.33
CA THR A 184 -16.78 -28.54 11.24
C THR A 184 -15.95 -27.36 11.69
N ASP A 185 -16.24 -26.82 12.88
CA ASP A 185 -15.50 -25.69 13.47
C ASP A 185 -14.02 -26.08 13.68
N PHE A 186 -13.76 -27.26 14.23
CA PHE A 186 -12.42 -27.83 14.38
C PHE A 186 -11.65 -27.93 13.05
N VAL A 187 -12.26 -28.46 11.99
CA VAL A 187 -11.60 -28.53 10.66
C VAL A 187 -11.41 -27.13 10.07
N LEU A 188 -12.38 -26.23 10.27
CA LEU A 188 -12.35 -24.85 9.77
C LEU A 188 -11.20 -24.02 10.36
N GLU A 189 -10.93 -24.14 11.66
CA GLU A 189 -9.75 -23.53 12.31
C GLU A 189 -8.44 -23.96 11.63
N ARG A 190 -8.34 -25.25 11.26
CA ARG A 190 -7.15 -25.82 10.60
C ARG A 190 -7.05 -25.37 9.14
N CYS A 191 -8.18 -25.21 8.45
CA CYS A 191 -8.25 -24.54 7.14
C CYS A 191 -7.76 -23.10 7.22
N ALA A 192 -8.18 -22.33 8.22
CA ALA A 192 -7.73 -20.95 8.42
C ALA A 192 -6.22 -20.85 8.73
N GLY A 193 -5.71 -21.74 9.59
CA GLY A 193 -4.27 -21.84 9.88
C GLY A 193 -3.46 -22.15 8.63
N ALA A 194 -3.80 -23.22 7.89
CA ALA A 194 -3.13 -23.60 6.65
C ALA A 194 -3.21 -22.52 5.56
N TYR A 195 -4.33 -21.79 5.47
CA TYR A 195 -4.45 -20.65 4.56
C TYR A 195 -3.50 -19.50 4.94
N ALA A 196 -3.35 -19.18 6.23
CA ALA A 196 -2.37 -18.19 6.68
C ALA A 196 -0.91 -18.67 6.44
N ASP A 197 -0.62 -19.96 6.65
CA ASP A 197 0.69 -20.56 6.33
C ASP A 197 1.01 -20.49 4.83
N LEU A 198 0.02 -20.74 3.95
CA LEU A 198 0.16 -20.58 2.50
C LEU A 198 0.49 -19.13 2.11
N VAL A 199 -0.20 -18.16 2.71
CA VAL A 199 0.02 -16.73 2.46
C VAL A 199 1.41 -16.28 2.94
N VAL A 200 1.85 -16.72 4.12
CA VAL A 200 3.20 -16.45 4.64
C VAL A 200 4.28 -17.07 3.75
N GLY A 201 4.05 -18.30 3.29
CA GLY A 201 4.97 -19.07 2.45
C GLY A 201 5.13 -18.57 1.01
N LEU A 202 4.38 -17.55 0.56
CA LEU A 202 4.56 -16.92 -0.75
C LEU A 202 5.69 -15.87 -0.74
N ALA A 203 6.17 -15.53 -1.93
CA ALA A 203 7.08 -14.41 -2.14
C ALA A 203 6.40 -13.09 -1.73
N VAL A 204 7.14 -12.20 -1.06
CA VAL A 204 6.58 -10.97 -0.48
C VAL A 204 6.39 -9.93 -1.57
N THR A 205 5.29 -10.07 -2.30
CA THR A 205 4.93 -9.24 -3.45
C THR A 205 3.53 -8.63 -3.26
N PRO A 206 3.25 -7.46 -3.86
CA PRO A 206 1.91 -6.86 -3.86
C PRO A 206 0.77 -7.82 -4.25
N ALA A 207 1.04 -8.82 -5.09
CA ALA A 207 0.07 -9.82 -5.54
C ALA A 207 -0.50 -10.70 -4.41
N VAL A 208 0.17 -10.78 -3.25
CA VAL A 208 -0.37 -11.45 -2.05
C VAL A 208 -1.67 -10.80 -1.58
N ARG A 209 -1.92 -9.52 -1.91
CA ARG A 209 -3.18 -8.82 -1.61
C ARG A 209 -4.40 -9.47 -2.26
N ASP A 210 -4.22 -10.10 -3.43
CA ASP A 210 -5.33 -10.73 -4.17
C ASP A 210 -5.80 -12.05 -3.53
N LEU A 211 -5.06 -12.53 -2.53
CA LEU A 211 -5.47 -13.63 -1.66
C LEU A 211 -6.22 -13.19 -0.42
N LEU A 212 -6.20 -11.91 -0.06
CA LEU A 212 -6.89 -11.41 1.12
C LEU A 212 -8.41 -11.59 0.96
N PRO A 213 -9.15 -11.93 2.03
CA PRO A 213 -10.56 -12.22 1.91
C PRO A 213 -11.33 -10.99 1.38
N PRO A 214 -12.00 -11.08 0.22
CA PRO A 214 -12.59 -9.92 -0.44
C PRO A 214 -13.77 -9.36 0.37
N ALA A 215 -14.03 -8.06 0.21
CA ALA A 215 -15.17 -7.39 0.84
C ALA A 215 -16.52 -7.98 0.40
N GLY A 216 -16.61 -8.47 -0.85
CA GLY A 216 -17.74 -9.25 -1.34
C GLY A 216 -17.47 -10.74 -1.18
N PHE A 217 -18.12 -11.37 -0.21
CA PHE A 217 -18.00 -12.81 0.06
C PHE A 217 -19.30 -13.53 -0.33
N PRO A 218 -19.27 -14.78 -0.82
CA PRO A 218 -20.48 -15.56 -1.08
C PRO A 218 -21.29 -15.75 0.22
N PRO A 219 -22.63 -15.68 0.15
CA PRO A 219 -23.48 -15.89 1.31
C PRO A 219 -23.47 -17.37 1.73
N GLY A 220 -23.30 -17.64 3.02
CA GLY A 220 -23.37 -18.98 3.60
C GLY A 220 -22.62 -19.06 4.93
N PRO A 221 -23.08 -19.89 5.90
CA PRO A 221 -22.48 -19.94 7.23
C PRO A 221 -21.03 -20.44 7.20
N LEU A 222 -20.71 -21.44 6.37
CA LEU A 222 -19.34 -21.95 6.23
C LEU A 222 -18.41 -20.91 5.62
N ALA A 223 -18.86 -20.23 4.56
CA ALA A 223 -18.12 -19.15 3.91
C ALA A 223 -17.83 -17.99 4.88
N GLU A 224 -18.84 -17.51 5.61
CA GLU A 224 -18.65 -16.42 6.58
C GLU A 224 -17.74 -16.83 7.75
N ALA A 225 -17.83 -18.08 8.22
CA ALA A 225 -16.92 -18.61 9.23
C ALA A 225 -15.48 -18.74 8.69
N LEU A 226 -15.28 -19.25 7.46
CA LEU A 226 -13.96 -19.32 6.80
C LEU A 226 -13.35 -17.94 6.61
N ARG A 227 -14.14 -16.94 6.22
CA ARG A 227 -13.69 -15.54 6.13
C ARG A 227 -13.25 -15.01 7.49
N THR A 228 -14.03 -15.26 8.53
CA THR A 228 -13.77 -14.75 9.89
C THR A 228 -12.53 -15.38 10.50
N ALA A 229 -12.43 -16.71 10.45
CA ALA A 229 -11.27 -17.46 10.93
C ALA A 229 -10.02 -17.19 10.09
N GLY A 230 -10.13 -17.09 8.76
CA GLY A 230 -9.03 -16.75 7.86
C GLY A 230 -8.48 -15.35 8.15
N LEU A 231 -9.33 -14.34 8.34
CA LEU A 231 -8.90 -13.00 8.77
C LEU A 231 -8.24 -13.04 10.15
N ALA A 232 -8.74 -13.84 11.10
CA ALA A 232 -8.10 -13.98 12.42
C ALA A 232 -6.70 -14.60 12.30
N ALA A 233 -6.58 -15.73 11.61
CA ALA A 233 -5.30 -16.43 11.41
C ALA A 233 -4.27 -15.57 10.67
N LEU A 234 -4.67 -14.78 9.68
CA LEU A 234 -3.77 -13.83 9.00
C LEU A 234 -3.21 -12.77 9.97
N ARG A 235 -4.03 -12.20 10.85
CA ARG A 235 -3.57 -11.17 11.81
C ARG A 235 -2.51 -11.68 12.79
N GLU A 236 -2.44 -12.98 13.01
CA GLU A 236 -1.50 -13.59 13.96
C GLU A 236 -0.12 -13.89 13.36
N ARG A 237 0.07 -13.77 12.04
CA ARG A 237 1.33 -14.12 11.35
C ARG A 237 2.07 -12.90 10.79
N ASP A 238 3.40 -13.02 10.74
CA ASP A 238 4.29 -12.03 10.10
C ASP A 238 4.19 -12.12 8.57
N LEU A 239 3.12 -11.55 8.00
CA LEU A 239 2.80 -11.67 6.57
C LEU A 239 3.19 -10.45 5.74
N LEU A 240 3.19 -9.24 6.32
CA LEU A 240 3.48 -8.01 5.59
C LEU A 240 4.98 -7.71 5.64
N PRO A 241 5.60 -7.20 4.56
CA PRO A 241 6.98 -6.72 4.63
C PRO A 241 7.09 -5.46 5.46
N THR A 242 8.28 -5.23 5.98
CA THR A 242 8.70 -3.95 6.53
C THR A 242 9.71 -3.27 5.59
N ALA A 243 9.80 -1.94 5.63
CA ALA A 243 10.62 -1.13 4.73
C ALA A 243 12.13 -1.32 4.94
N ASP A 244 12.53 -1.89 6.07
CA ASP A 244 13.89 -2.34 6.41
C ASP A 244 14.21 -3.77 5.91
N GLY A 245 13.26 -4.44 5.23
CA GLY A 245 13.44 -5.76 4.63
C GLY A 245 13.00 -6.95 5.49
N GLY A 246 12.43 -6.69 6.68
CA GLY A 246 11.83 -7.70 7.54
C GLY A 246 10.39 -8.10 7.16
N ARG A 247 9.70 -8.74 8.10
CA ARG A 247 8.26 -9.02 8.06
C ARG A 247 7.64 -8.65 9.40
N THR A 248 6.37 -8.26 9.38
CA THR A 248 5.58 -7.92 10.57
C THR A 248 4.13 -8.37 10.45
N ARG A 249 3.44 -8.39 11.60
CA ARG A 249 2.01 -8.69 11.69
C ARG A 249 1.17 -7.52 11.17
N PRO A 250 0.00 -7.79 10.56
CA PRO A 250 -0.89 -6.74 10.08
C PRO A 250 -1.37 -5.73 11.12
N ASP A 251 -1.48 -6.12 12.39
CA ASP A 251 -1.94 -5.27 13.50
C ASP A 251 -0.84 -4.32 14.04
N ARG A 252 0.43 -4.58 13.70
CA ARG A 252 1.57 -3.71 13.98
C ARG A 252 1.96 -2.83 12.81
N ALA A 253 1.73 -3.32 11.59
CA ALA A 253 2.10 -2.65 10.35
C ALA A 253 1.59 -1.20 10.28
N ILE A 254 2.52 -0.29 10.00
CA ILE A 254 2.28 1.14 9.85
C ILE A 254 2.35 1.51 8.38
N ALA A 255 1.31 2.17 7.87
CA ALA A 255 1.28 2.73 6.52
C ALA A 255 1.42 4.25 6.55
N VAL A 256 2.22 4.79 5.64
CA VAL A 256 2.38 6.22 5.39
C VAL A 256 2.24 6.49 3.89
N PRO A 257 2.01 7.74 3.45
CA PRO A 257 2.07 8.08 2.03
C PRO A 257 3.44 7.70 1.42
N ASP A 258 3.44 7.02 0.26
CA ASP A 258 4.66 6.45 -0.37
C ASP A 258 5.88 7.39 -0.42
N PRO A 259 5.76 8.71 -0.75
CA PRO A 259 6.92 9.62 -0.79
C PRO A 259 7.62 9.84 0.55
N LEU A 260 6.98 9.51 1.67
CA LEU A 260 7.54 9.67 3.03
C LEU A 260 8.24 8.40 3.52
N VAL A 261 8.04 7.24 2.87
CA VAL A 261 8.61 5.96 3.31
C VAL A 261 10.14 6.03 3.48
N PRO A 262 10.94 6.52 2.51
CA PRO A 262 12.40 6.50 2.63
C PRO A 262 12.93 7.29 3.84
N ALA A 263 12.33 8.45 4.14
CA ALA A 263 12.73 9.26 5.29
C ALA A 263 12.32 8.62 6.63
N LEU A 264 11.20 7.90 6.66
CA LEU A 264 10.62 7.35 7.88
C LEU A 264 11.04 5.91 8.20
N THR A 265 11.70 5.17 7.28
CA THR A 265 12.14 3.78 7.51
C THR A 265 13.01 3.61 8.77
N GLU A 266 13.87 4.57 9.09
CA GLU A 266 14.71 4.53 10.31
C GLU A 266 14.01 5.08 11.58
N VAL A 267 12.79 5.61 11.45
CA VAL A 267 12.05 6.28 12.53
C VAL A 267 10.87 5.45 13.02
N LEU A 268 10.17 4.80 12.08
CA LEU A 268 8.98 4.01 12.36
C LEU A 268 9.31 2.52 12.22
N ALA A 269 9.28 1.79 13.33
CA ALA A 269 9.22 0.34 13.30
C ALA A 269 7.94 -0.13 12.58
N ASP A 270 7.98 -1.33 12.01
CA ASP A 270 6.84 -1.95 11.32
C ASP A 270 6.28 -1.14 10.11
N LEU A 271 7.07 -0.21 9.57
CA LEU A 271 6.69 0.61 8.42
C LEU A 271 6.57 -0.23 7.15
N LEU A 272 5.44 -0.12 6.43
CA LEU A 272 5.26 -0.76 5.13
C LEU A 272 6.13 -0.09 4.04
N PRO A 273 6.72 -0.85 3.10
CA PRO A 273 7.45 -0.28 1.97
C PRO A 273 6.53 0.55 1.04
N ALA A 274 7.11 1.40 0.20
CA ALA A 274 6.35 2.18 -0.79
C ALA A 274 5.55 1.25 -1.73
N GLY A 275 4.31 1.64 -2.03
CA GLY A 275 3.36 0.86 -2.83
C GLY A 275 2.73 -0.32 -2.08
N TRP A 276 3.02 -0.53 -0.78
CA TRP A 276 2.40 -1.61 0.00
C TRP A 276 1.02 -1.32 0.57
N TRP A 277 0.69 -0.05 0.78
CA TRP A 277 -0.63 0.32 1.29
C TRP A 277 -1.78 -0.08 0.34
N HIS A 278 -2.84 -0.64 0.90
CA HIS A 278 -4.13 -0.84 0.24
C HIS A 278 -5.25 -0.78 1.26
N ARG A 279 -6.42 -0.25 0.87
CA ARG A 279 -7.59 -0.07 1.76
C ARG A 279 -8.03 -1.36 2.47
N ASP A 280 -7.87 -2.52 1.82
CA ASP A 280 -8.31 -3.79 2.40
C ASP A 280 -7.36 -4.30 3.51
N LEU A 281 -6.12 -3.77 3.62
CA LEU A 281 -5.23 -4.05 4.76
C LEU A 281 -5.78 -3.48 6.09
N ALA A 282 -6.59 -2.41 6.03
CA ALA A 282 -7.26 -1.90 7.21
C ALA A 282 -8.19 -2.95 7.85
N SER A 283 -8.74 -3.90 7.06
CA SER A 283 -9.54 -5.01 7.60
C SER A 283 -8.71 -5.98 8.46
N LEU A 284 -7.39 -6.07 8.21
CA LEU A 284 -6.46 -6.83 9.04
C LEU A 284 -5.94 -6.03 10.25
N GLY A 285 -6.35 -4.77 10.43
CA GLY A 285 -5.89 -3.92 11.54
C GLY A 285 -4.67 -3.07 11.22
N THR A 286 -4.18 -3.07 9.97
CA THR A 286 -3.06 -2.22 9.55
C THR A 286 -3.42 -0.74 9.68
N ARG A 287 -2.56 0.01 10.37
CA ARG A 287 -2.82 1.39 10.73
C ARG A 287 -2.15 2.33 9.74
N ARG A 288 -2.91 3.24 9.14
CA ARG A 288 -2.34 4.36 8.39
C ARG A 288 -2.15 5.54 9.34
N LEU A 289 -0.98 6.19 9.28
CA LEU A 289 -0.75 7.44 10.01
C LEU A 289 -1.35 8.62 9.26
N GLU A 290 -2.05 9.47 9.99
CA GLU A 290 -2.49 10.77 9.51
C GLU A 290 -1.38 11.83 9.66
N THR A 291 -1.51 12.95 8.93
CA THR A 291 -0.47 14.00 8.89
C THR A 291 -0.08 14.52 10.28
N ALA A 292 -1.05 14.71 11.18
CA ALA A 292 -0.79 15.14 12.56
C ALA A 292 0.02 14.11 13.37
N GLU A 293 -0.23 12.82 13.17
CA GLU A 293 0.53 11.75 13.84
C GLU A 293 1.95 11.64 13.30
N LEU A 294 2.14 11.85 11.99
CA LEU A 294 3.46 11.91 11.37
C LEU A 294 4.28 13.08 11.92
N VAL A 295 3.68 14.27 12.04
CA VAL A 295 4.33 15.45 12.63
C VAL A 295 4.66 15.21 14.10
N ALA A 296 3.76 14.58 14.87
CA ALA A 296 4.03 14.20 16.26
C ALA A 296 5.17 13.18 16.37
N ALA A 297 5.21 12.16 15.50
CA ALA A 297 6.24 11.12 15.51
C ALA A 297 7.66 11.65 15.19
N VAL A 298 7.79 12.71 14.38
CA VAL A 298 9.08 13.36 14.11
C VAL A 298 9.43 14.48 15.11
N THR A 299 8.49 14.90 15.95
CA THR A 299 8.72 15.98 16.92
C THR A 299 9.68 15.52 18.02
N GLY A 300 10.71 16.33 18.28
CA GLY A 300 11.75 16.02 19.27
C GLY A 300 12.89 15.14 18.74
N LEU A 301 12.82 14.65 17.50
CA LEU A 301 13.94 13.92 16.89
C LEU A 301 15.11 14.87 16.61
N HIS A 302 16.33 14.39 16.85
CA HIS A 302 17.57 15.07 16.46
C HIS A 302 18.19 14.31 15.29
N ARG A 303 18.06 14.88 14.08
CA ARG A 303 18.46 14.26 12.79
C ARG A 303 19.21 15.29 11.94
N PRO A 304 20.12 14.87 11.04
CA PRO A 304 20.85 15.78 10.15
C PRO A 304 19.92 16.64 9.28
N ALA A 305 20.35 17.85 8.92
CA ALA A 305 19.54 18.79 8.16
C ALA A 305 19.05 18.25 6.80
N GLY A 306 19.89 17.48 6.08
CA GLY A 306 19.48 16.83 4.83
C GLY A 306 18.32 15.83 4.99
N TRP A 307 18.26 15.10 6.11
CA TRP A 307 17.14 14.19 6.40
C TRP A 307 15.81 14.95 6.56
N TRP A 308 15.85 16.16 7.13
CA TRP A 308 14.68 17.04 7.19
C TRP A 308 14.26 17.53 5.81
N HIS A 309 15.20 17.84 4.92
CA HIS A 309 14.90 18.18 3.53
C HIS A 309 14.19 17.04 2.81
N ASP A 310 14.67 15.81 2.94
CA ASP A 310 14.03 14.63 2.34
C ASP A 310 12.61 14.41 2.87
N LEU A 311 12.40 14.61 4.18
CA LEU A 311 11.06 14.57 4.79
C LEU A 311 10.15 15.68 4.22
N TYR A 312 10.64 16.91 4.07
CA TYR A 312 9.88 18.00 3.47
C TYR A 312 9.62 17.81 1.97
N ALA A 313 10.52 17.13 1.25
CA ALA A 313 10.33 16.73 -0.14
C ALA A 313 9.19 15.69 -0.24
N GLY A 314 9.19 14.68 0.64
CA GLY A 314 8.13 13.70 0.76
C GLY A 314 6.76 14.34 1.02
N PHE A 315 6.65 15.24 2.02
CA PHE A 315 5.41 16.01 2.26
C PHE A 315 5.06 16.95 1.10
N GLY A 316 6.06 17.55 0.45
CA GLY A 316 5.89 18.49 -0.67
C GLY A 316 5.43 17.84 -1.99
N ALA A 317 5.59 16.52 -2.11
CA ALA A 317 5.08 15.69 -3.21
C ALA A 317 3.62 15.26 -3.02
N LEU A 318 3.05 15.41 -1.81
CA LEU A 318 1.65 15.11 -1.55
C LEU A 318 0.71 16.19 -2.11
N THR A 319 -0.50 15.78 -2.51
CA THR A 319 -1.56 16.75 -2.85
C THR A 319 -2.08 17.44 -1.59
N LEU A 320 -2.58 18.66 -1.72
CA LEU A 320 -3.19 19.43 -0.62
C LEU A 320 -4.45 18.77 -0.04
N GLU A 321 -5.05 17.79 -0.73
CA GLU A 321 -6.15 16.96 -0.22
C GLU A 321 -5.65 15.81 0.68
N THR A 322 -4.38 15.41 0.56
CA THR A 322 -3.76 14.31 1.33
C THR A 322 -2.94 14.82 2.51
N ALA A 323 -2.40 16.04 2.40
CA ALA A 323 -1.55 16.67 3.41
C ALA A 323 -2.33 17.75 4.17
N ASP A 324 -2.61 17.51 5.45
CA ASP A 324 -3.25 18.50 6.31
C ASP A 324 -2.29 19.67 6.58
N ARG A 325 -2.61 20.82 5.99
CA ARG A 325 -1.84 22.06 6.12
C ARG A 325 -1.78 22.58 7.55
N GLU A 326 -2.81 22.35 8.37
CA GLU A 326 -2.85 22.78 9.76
C GLU A 326 -1.89 21.94 10.60
N ALA A 327 -1.93 20.62 10.47
CA ALA A 327 -0.94 19.72 11.07
C ALA A 327 0.50 20.05 10.63
N LEU A 328 0.74 20.32 9.34
CA LEU A 328 2.07 20.69 8.83
C LEU A 328 2.59 22.03 9.39
N ALA A 329 1.72 22.90 9.91
CA ALA A 329 2.14 24.14 10.56
C ALA A 329 2.90 23.91 11.89
N ALA A 330 2.86 22.68 12.43
CA ALA A 330 3.64 22.26 13.60
C ALA A 330 4.93 21.50 13.25
N LEU A 331 5.33 21.42 11.97
CA LEU A 331 6.57 20.73 11.57
C LEU A 331 7.81 21.29 12.31
N PRO A 332 8.68 20.43 12.88
CA PRO A 332 9.98 20.86 13.37
C PRO A 332 10.87 21.35 12.21
N VAL A 333 11.65 22.41 12.44
CA VAL A 333 12.62 22.96 11.48
C VAL A 333 13.98 23.14 12.16
N PRO A 334 15.05 22.48 11.67
CA PRO A 334 16.40 22.69 12.17
C PRO A 334 16.94 24.05 11.70
N LEU A 335 17.60 24.77 12.60
CA LEU A 335 18.18 26.08 12.36
C LEU A 335 19.69 25.99 12.11
N ALA A 336 20.25 27.04 11.50
CA ALA A 336 21.68 27.17 11.26
C ALA A 336 22.53 27.24 12.56
N ASP A 337 21.91 27.52 13.71
CA ASP A 337 22.54 27.52 15.04
C ASP A 337 22.48 26.16 15.77
N GLY A 338 21.98 25.12 15.11
CA GLY A 338 21.85 23.76 15.65
C GLY A 338 20.61 23.53 16.54
N ARG A 339 19.82 24.57 16.84
CA ARG A 339 18.52 24.40 17.51
C ARG A 339 17.47 23.89 16.51
N THR A 340 16.39 23.30 17.02
CA THR A 340 15.20 22.97 16.24
C THR A 340 14.02 23.74 16.79
N VAL A 341 13.23 24.37 15.92
CA VAL A 341 12.01 25.11 16.31
C VAL A 341 10.76 24.48 15.72
N THR A 342 9.67 24.49 16.47
CA THR A 342 8.37 24.00 16.01
C THR A 342 7.65 25.07 15.20
N GLY A 343 7.35 24.76 13.94
CA GLY A 343 6.49 25.54 13.05
C GLY A 343 7.24 26.47 12.08
N PRO A 344 7.08 26.29 10.75
CA PRO A 344 7.85 27.02 9.75
C PRO A 344 7.45 28.50 9.60
N ALA A 345 6.25 28.91 10.01
CA ALA A 345 5.73 30.26 9.80
C ALA A 345 6.55 31.39 10.47
N ARG A 346 7.41 31.05 11.44
CA ARG A 346 8.30 31.98 12.15
C ARG A 346 9.76 31.90 11.70
N VAL A 347 10.05 31.03 10.72
CA VAL A 347 11.40 30.70 10.23
C VAL A 347 11.75 31.50 8.98
N LEU A 348 13.03 31.82 8.87
CA LEU A 348 13.64 32.53 7.76
C LEU A 348 14.42 31.52 6.91
N LEU A 349 14.10 31.39 5.64
CA LEU A 349 14.76 30.49 4.70
C LEU A 349 16.01 31.17 4.13
N PRO A 350 17.19 30.54 4.18
CA PRO A 350 18.38 31.07 3.53
C PRO A 350 18.13 31.22 2.02
N ASP A 351 18.53 32.36 1.49
CA ASP A 351 18.49 32.67 0.06
C ASP A 351 19.81 32.22 -0.61
N ASP A 352 19.91 32.33 -1.93
CA ASP A 352 21.15 32.02 -2.66
C ASP A 352 22.29 32.99 -2.31
N ALA A 353 21.94 34.22 -1.90
CA ALA A 353 22.88 35.20 -1.37
C ALA A 353 23.32 34.81 0.06
N PRO A 354 24.64 34.67 0.33
CA PRO A 354 25.12 34.33 1.66
C PRO A 354 24.81 35.46 2.65
N LEU A 355 24.24 35.09 3.80
CA LEU A 355 24.06 36.02 4.91
C LEU A 355 25.43 36.50 5.44
N PRO A 356 25.53 37.77 5.89
CA PRO A 356 26.76 38.26 6.50
C PRO A 356 27.08 37.47 7.78
N PRO A 357 28.37 37.31 8.14
CA PRO A 357 28.77 36.62 9.35
C PRO A 357 28.41 37.42 10.62
N GLY A 358 28.31 36.71 11.75
CA GLY A 358 28.16 37.34 13.07
C GLY A 358 26.72 37.64 13.51
N LEU A 359 25.70 37.12 12.84
CA LEU A 359 24.28 37.40 13.15
C LEU A 359 23.72 36.68 14.39
N GLY A 360 24.51 35.83 15.06
CA GLY A 360 24.11 35.08 16.25
C GLY A 360 23.44 35.91 17.37
N PRO A 361 23.97 37.10 17.74
CA PRO A 361 23.38 37.96 18.77
C PRO A 361 21.94 38.43 18.47
N LEU A 362 21.50 38.39 17.22
CA LEU A 362 20.16 38.86 16.80
C LEU A 362 19.05 37.81 17.02
N GLY A 363 19.39 36.60 17.48
CA GLY A 363 18.40 35.55 17.79
C GLY A 363 17.55 35.07 16.61
N LEU A 364 18.02 35.31 15.37
CA LEU A 364 17.28 35.01 14.14
C LEU A 364 17.01 33.50 13.99
N LEU A 365 15.78 33.15 13.59
CA LEU A 365 15.41 31.76 13.31
C LEU A 365 15.67 31.42 11.84
N VAL A 366 16.95 31.39 11.43
CA VAL A 366 17.33 31.01 10.06
C VAL A 366 17.41 29.48 9.94
N ALA A 367 16.66 28.89 9.01
CA ALA A 367 16.71 27.46 8.73
C ALA A 367 18.11 27.02 8.32
N HIS A 368 18.51 25.80 8.69
CA HIS A 368 19.74 25.21 8.20
C HIS A 368 19.70 25.10 6.67
N ARG A 369 20.79 25.45 5.97
CA ARG A 369 20.83 25.50 4.49
C ARG A 369 20.39 24.18 3.87
N ASP A 370 20.96 23.07 4.35
CA ASP A 370 20.66 21.72 3.85
C ASP A 370 19.25 21.21 4.22
N ALA A 371 18.49 21.94 5.05
CA ALA A 371 17.09 21.65 5.37
C ALA A 371 16.10 22.57 4.63
N ALA A 372 16.59 23.60 3.92
CA ALA A 372 15.73 24.55 3.23
C ALA A 372 14.98 23.85 2.09
N HIS A 373 13.65 23.97 2.07
CA HIS A 373 12.79 23.33 1.07
C HIS A 373 11.57 24.21 0.73
N PRO A 374 11.11 24.27 -0.54
CA PRO A 374 9.97 25.11 -0.94
C PRO A 374 8.65 24.84 -0.19
N LEU A 375 8.48 23.66 0.42
CA LEU A 375 7.34 23.39 1.30
C LEU A 375 7.27 24.38 2.47
N LEU A 376 8.40 24.71 3.09
CA LEU A 376 8.46 25.61 4.24
C LEU A 376 7.95 27.01 3.88
N ALA A 377 8.29 27.50 2.68
CA ALA A 377 7.76 28.77 2.15
C ALA A 377 6.24 28.72 1.94
N ARG A 378 5.71 27.60 1.39
CA ARG A 378 4.25 27.39 1.25
C ARG A 378 3.53 27.37 2.60
N LEU A 379 4.20 26.93 3.67
CA LEU A 379 3.71 26.90 5.05
C LEU A 379 3.94 28.22 5.82
N GLY A 380 4.53 29.23 5.19
CA GLY A 380 4.64 30.59 5.73
C GLY A 380 6.04 31.05 6.13
N ALA A 381 7.08 30.23 5.96
CA ALA A 381 8.46 30.67 6.14
C ALA A 381 8.80 31.77 5.12
N ARG A 382 9.60 32.76 5.54
CA ARG A 382 9.94 33.95 4.72
C ARG A 382 11.38 33.86 4.19
N PRO A 383 11.72 34.47 3.05
CA PRO A 383 13.11 34.55 2.62
C PRO A 383 13.94 35.39 3.61
N ALA A 384 15.18 34.98 3.84
CA ALA A 384 16.13 35.67 4.72
C ALA A 384 16.92 36.76 3.98
N THR A 385 16.26 37.63 3.20
CA THR A 385 16.99 38.72 2.53
C THR A 385 17.49 39.73 3.58
N PRO A 386 18.66 40.38 3.42
CA PRO A 386 19.14 41.39 4.38
C PRO A 386 18.11 42.51 4.63
N SER A 387 17.34 42.88 3.60
CA SER A 387 16.22 43.83 3.70
C SER A 387 15.06 43.31 4.56
N ASP A 388 14.71 42.03 4.49
CA ASP A 388 13.66 41.43 5.32
C ASP A 388 14.12 41.25 6.77
N LEU A 389 15.39 40.88 6.97
CA LEU A 389 15.99 40.75 8.30
C LEU A 389 15.96 42.07 9.09
N LEU A 390 16.29 43.20 8.46
CA LEU A 390 16.18 44.54 9.07
C LEU A 390 14.74 44.94 9.46
N ARG A 391 13.73 44.22 8.95
CA ARG A 391 12.31 44.42 9.30
C ARG A 391 11.81 43.39 10.33
N ASP A 392 12.58 42.34 10.62
CA ASP A 392 12.18 41.30 11.57
C ASP A 392 12.06 41.87 12.99
N GLU A 393 11.08 41.35 13.72
CA GLU A 393 10.79 41.78 15.08
C GLU A 393 11.91 41.42 16.07
N ARG A 394 12.69 40.37 15.81
CA ARG A 394 13.82 39.97 16.66
C ARG A 394 15.01 40.90 16.50
N VAL A 395 15.26 41.43 15.30
CA VAL A 395 16.30 42.45 15.10
C VAL A 395 15.92 43.73 15.84
N ARG A 396 14.65 44.12 15.81
CA ARG A 396 14.15 45.26 16.58
C ARG A 396 14.29 45.03 18.08
N ALA A 397 13.81 43.89 18.59
CA ALA A 397 13.94 43.52 20.00
C ALA A 397 15.41 43.46 20.46
N ALA A 398 16.29 42.83 19.69
CA ALA A 398 17.72 42.79 20.01
C ALA A 398 18.38 44.18 20.02
N VAL A 399 17.95 45.11 19.15
CA VAL A 399 18.39 46.51 19.17
C VAL A 399 17.84 47.25 20.40
N ASP A 400 16.55 47.11 20.69
CA ASP A 400 15.91 47.75 21.85
C ASP A 400 16.55 47.23 23.16
N ASP A 401 16.71 45.92 23.32
CA ASP A 401 17.39 45.27 24.45
C ASP A 401 18.88 45.69 24.56
N SER A 402 19.54 45.99 23.44
CA SER A 402 20.94 46.45 23.45
C SER A 402 21.13 47.86 24.02
N LEU A 403 20.07 48.67 24.11
CA LEU A 403 20.15 50.02 24.69
C LEU A 403 20.45 50.00 26.20
N ASP A 404 20.01 48.94 26.87
CA ASP A 404 20.20 48.71 28.31
C ASP A 404 21.31 47.67 28.62
N ALA A 405 21.99 47.17 27.59
CA ALA A 405 23.02 46.13 27.72
C ALA A 405 24.41 46.70 28.08
N GLU A 406 25.17 45.95 28.88
CA GLU A 406 26.53 46.32 29.31
C GLU A 406 27.55 46.32 28.15
N ASP A 407 27.33 45.50 27.12
CA ASP A 407 28.06 45.53 25.84
C ASP A 407 27.10 45.43 24.63
N PRO A 408 26.76 46.56 23.97
CA PRO A 408 25.95 46.56 22.76
C PRO A 408 26.73 46.28 21.46
N ALA A 409 28.07 46.19 21.51
CA ALA A 409 28.90 46.12 20.30
C ALA A 409 28.61 44.89 19.40
N PRO A 410 28.32 43.68 19.93
CA PRO A 410 27.98 42.52 19.10
C PRO A 410 26.70 42.71 18.29
N VAL A 411 25.66 43.31 18.89
CA VAL A 411 24.39 43.62 18.20
C VAL A 411 24.60 44.73 17.16
N ALA A 412 25.29 45.81 17.54
CA ALA A 412 25.58 46.92 16.63
C ALA A 412 26.37 46.46 15.39
N THR A 413 27.39 45.61 15.57
CA THR A 413 28.17 45.02 14.47
C THR A 413 27.29 44.16 13.55
N ALA A 414 26.45 43.28 14.13
CA ALA A 414 25.55 42.44 13.36
C ALA A 414 24.53 43.25 12.52
N VAL A 415 23.98 44.34 13.09
CA VAL A 415 23.05 45.23 12.37
C VAL A 415 23.76 46.04 11.28
N LEU A 416 24.96 46.57 11.53
CA LEU A 416 25.73 47.30 10.52
C LEU A 416 26.06 46.41 9.31
N ASN A 417 26.48 45.17 9.54
CA ASN A 417 26.71 44.18 8.49
C ASN A 417 25.43 43.90 7.66
N LEU A 418 24.24 43.88 8.29
CA LEU A 418 22.96 43.75 7.59
C LEU A 418 22.60 45.00 6.77
N VAL A 419 22.85 46.21 7.29
CA VAL A 419 22.59 47.47 6.58
C VAL A 419 23.47 47.60 5.33
N GLU A 420 24.74 47.22 5.43
CA GLU A 420 25.69 47.15 4.31
C GLU A 420 25.23 46.12 3.28
N ALA A 421 24.94 44.88 3.70
CA ALA A 421 24.46 43.81 2.82
C ALA A 421 23.10 44.12 2.16
N ALA A 422 22.25 44.93 2.80
CA ALA A 422 20.98 45.40 2.25
C ALA A 422 21.12 46.57 1.26
N GLY A 423 22.31 47.19 1.15
CA GLY A 423 22.54 48.35 0.28
C GLY A 423 21.67 49.57 0.65
N THR A 424 21.33 49.73 1.93
CA THR A 424 20.30 50.69 2.36
C THR A 424 20.80 52.12 2.26
N ALA A 425 20.19 52.93 1.38
CA ALA A 425 20.54 54.34 1.26
C ALA A 425 20.10 55.15 2.49
N PRO A 426 20.86 56.19 2.91
CA PRO A 426 20.46 57.05 4.02
C PRO A 426 19.06 57.65 3.82
N GLY A 427 18.13 57.30 4.70
CA GLY A 427 16.74 57.78 4.67
C GLY A 427 15.76 56.94 3.83
N SER A 428 16.15 55.79 3.27
CA SER A 428 15.29 54.99 2.39
C SER A 428 14.40 53.94 3.09
N CYS A 429 14.28 53.94 4.42
CA CYS A 429 13.43 52.98 5.16
C CYS A 429 11.94 53.28 4.97
N PRO A 430 11.16 52.45 4.23
CA PRO A 430 9.73 52.64 4.09
C PRO A 430 9.03 51.89 5.23
N GLY A 431 8.63 52.60 6.29
CA GLY A 431 7.72 52.05 7.31
C GLY A 431 7.92 52.47 8.77
N SER A 432 9.01 53.15 9.16
CA SER A 432 9.22 53.59 10.55
C SER A 432 9.16 55.11 10.69
N PRO A 433 8.19 55.68 11.45
CA PRO A 433 8.17 57.10 11.78
C PRO A 433 9.24 57.52 12.80
N THR A 434 9.83 56.56 13.52
CA THR A 434 10.70 56.81 14.69
C THR A 434 12.19 56.78 14.35
N TRP A 435 12.60 56.14 13.25
CA TRP A 435 14.00 56.11 12.81
C TRP A 435 14.39 57.36 12.01
N ARG A 436 14.67 58.45 12.73
CA ARG A 436 15.45 59.58 12.20
C ARG A 436 16.93 59.38 12.53
N CYS A 437 17.71 58.90 11.56
CA CYS A 437 19.17 59.04 11.64
C CYS A 437 19.53 60.54 11.70
N PRO A 438 20.37 61.00 12.64
CA PRO A 438 20.73 62.40 12.77
C PRO A 438 21.72 62.84 11.67
N GLY A 439 21.18 63.14 10.48
CA GLY A 439 21.94 63.75 9.39
C GLY A 439 22.10 65.25 9.58
N VAL A 440 23.21 65.68 10.19
CA VAL A 440 23.63 67.09 10.19
C VAL A 440 25.03 67.19 9.58
N PRO A 441 25.19 67.70 8.35
CA PRO A 441 26.50 67.99 7.80
C PRO A 441 27.08 69.24 8.47
N TRP A 442 28.21 69.07 9.16
CA TRP A 442 28.94 70.16 9.78
C TRP A 442 29.71 70.96 8.72
N THR A 443 29.12 72.04 8.17
CA THR A 443 29.85 73.26 7.76
C THR A 443 28.89 74.37 7.31
N THR A 444 28.88 75.47 8.06
CA THR A 444 28.15 76.70 7.70
C THR A 444 29.16 77.84 7.50
N PRO A 445 29.29 78.42 6.29
CA PRO A 445 29.84 79.75 6.11
C PRO A 445 28.74 80.83 6.13
N PRO A 446 29.04 82.08 6.52
CA PRO A 446 28.04 83.12 6.79
C PRO A 446 27.43 83.75 5.52
N PRO A 447 26.26 84.43 5.62
CA PRO A 447 25.51 84.92 4.47
C PRO A 447 25.96 86.30 3.98
N ILE A 448 25.80 86.55 2.67
CA ILE A 448 25.74 87.89 2.06
C ILE A 448 24.45 87.98 1.22
N PRO A 449 23.67 89.09 1.26
CA PRO A 449 22.27 89.08 0.84
C PRO A 449 21.98 89.68 -0.55
N THR A 450 20.69 89.76 -0.89
CA THR A 450 20.04 90.32 -2.11
C THR A 450 20.07 89.40 -3.35
N GLY A 451 19.02 89.30 -4.17
CA GLY A 451 17.66 89.86 -4.07
C GLY A 451 16.83 89.56 -5.33
N THR A 452 15.50 89.78 -5.26
CA THR A 452 14.55 89.83 -6.40
C THR A 452 14.24 88.56 -7.22
N ARG A 453 12.99 88.07 -7.06
CA ARG A 453 12.13 87.43 -8.09
C ARG A 453 11.72 88.45 -9.19
N PRO A 454 10.99 88.13 -10.30
CA PRO A 454 10.20 86.92 -10.62
C PRO A 454 10.24 86.39 -12.10
N ALA A 455 9.32 85.44 -12.38
CA ALA A 455 8.52 85.31 -13.62
C ALA A 455 8.94 84.33 -14.76
N SER A 456 8.20 83.21 -14.80
CA SER A 456 7.55 82.57 -15.97
C SER A 456 7.97 82.90 -17.41
N CYS A 457 8.15 81.86 -18.25
CA CYS A 457 7.36 81.71 -19.48
C CYS A 457 7.41 80.30 -20.10
N CYS A 458 6.29 79.86 -20.69
CA CYS A 458 6.19 78.62 -21.47
C CYS A 458 6.57 78.85 -22.94
N ARG A 459 7.14 77.86 -23.65
CA ARG A 459 6.83 77.64 -25.08
C ARG A 459 7.18 76.24 -25.63
N ARG A 460 6.34 75.86 -26.60
CA ARG A 460 6.05 74.58 -27.26
C ARG A 460 7.18 73.98 -28.16
N PRO A 461 6.99 72.74 -28.69
CA PRO A 461 8.01 71.97 -29.42
C PRO A 461 7.97 72.14 -30.95
N ALA A 462 8.92 71.50 -31.64
CA ALA A 462 8.94 71.31 -33.10
C ALA A 462 9.10 69.83 -33.49
N ARG A 463 8.46 69.43 -34.60
CA ARG A 463 8.54 68.10 -35.25
C ARG A 463 9.52 68.16 -36.44
N CYS A 464 10.01 67.02 -36.91
CA CYS A 464 10.30 66.83 -38.34
C CYS A 464 10.10 65.35 -38.79
N PRO A 465 9.59 65.05 -40.01
CA PRO A 465 9.26 63.67 -40.46
C PRO A 465 9.96 63.21 -41.75
N THR A 466 9.94 61.90 -42.05
CA THR A 466 10.05 61.21 -43.38
C THR A 466 9.95 59.68 -43.14
N CYS A 467 9.56 58.76 -44.04
CA CYS A 467 9.16 58.81 -45.46
C CYS A 467 8.18 57.67 -45.86
N SER A 468 7.65 57.73 -47.08
CA SER A 468 6.79 56.79 -47.86
C SER A 468 7.18 55.28 -47.84
N SER A 469 6.35 54.23 -48.05
CA SER A 469 5.03 53.93 -48.69
C SER A 469 5.05 53.25 -50.09
N ARG A 470 4.64 51.96 -50.20
CA ARG A 470 3.99 51.23 -51.35
C ARG A 470 3.72 49.76 -50.93
N MET A 471 2.50 49.19 -50.95
CA MET A 471 1.75 48.55 -52.08
C MET A 471 2.51 47.41 -52.80
N ARG A 472 1.95 46.22 -53.12
CA ARG A 472 0.53 45.75 -53.27
C ARG A 472 0.45 44.19 -53.33
N ARG A 473 -0.70 43.57 -52.94
CA ARG A 473 -1.45 42.36 -53.46
C ARG A 473 -0.65 41.10 -53.91
N SER A 474 -1.10 39.83 -53.86
CA SER A 474 -2.33 39.05 -53.52
C SER A 474 -1.95 37.54 -53.59
N GLY A 475 -2.73 36.50 -53.24
CA GLY A 475 -4.12 36.29 -52.78
C GLY A 475 -4.46 34.76 -52.81
N CYS A 476 -5.72 34.37 -52.51
CA CYS A 476 -6.23 32.97 -52.40
C CYS A 476 -5.65 32.14 -51.22
N SER A 477 -6.35 31.19 -50.60
CA SER A 477 -7.78 30.80 -50.64
C SER A 477 -8.15 29.89 -49.45
N THR A 478 -9.34 30.10 -48.86
CA THR A 478 -10.42 29.11 -48.54
C THR A 478 -10.03 27.61 -48.28
N THR A 479 -10.61 26.86 -47.32
CA THR A 479 -12.04 26.80 -46.90
C THR A 479 -12.29 26.02 -45.58
N SER A 480 -13.38 26.38 -44.88
CA SER A 480 -14.35 25.50 -44.15
C SER A 480 -13.94 24.48 -43.07
N ARG A 481 -14.42 24.75 -41.83
CA ARG A 481 -15.02 23.76 -40.91
C ARG A 481 -16.20 23.01 -41.58
N PRO A 482 -16.64 21.85 -41.07
CA PRO A 482 -17.85 21.89 -40.24
C PRO A 482 -17.87 20.95 -39.02
N THR A 483 -18.91 21.18 -38.19
CA THR A 483 -19.31 20.48 -36.96
C THR A 483 -19.84 19.05 -37.19
N GLY A 484 -19.73 18.19 -36.17
CA GLY A 484 -20.46 16.92 -36.10
C GLY A 484 -21.08 16.68 -34.72
N THR A 485 -22.41 16.67 -34.64
CA THR A 485 -23.22 16.16 -33.52
C THR A 485 -23.88 14.84 -33.94
N GLY A 486 -23.91 13.83 -33.06
CA GLY A 486 -24.54 12.54 -33.38
C GLY A 486 -24.63 11.58 -32.17
N PRO A 487 -25.80 10.97 -31.87
CA PRO A 487 -26.00 10.16 -30.65
C PRO A 487 -26.27 8.66 -30.93
N ARG A 488 -26.31 7.83 -29.87
CA ARG A 488 -27.44 6.90 -29.58
C ARG A 488 -27.27 6.12 -28.27
N ARG A 489 -28.38 5.91 -27.56
CA ARG A 489 -28.59 4.85 -26.55
C ARG A 489 -29.22 3.63 -27.24
N SER A 490 -28.96 2.44 -26.72
CA SER A 490 -29.67 1.20 -27.10
C SER A 490 -30.65 0.76 -26.01
N PRO A 491 -31.84 0.22 -26.36
CA PRO A 491 -32.78 -0.36 -25.39
C PRO A 491 -32.48 -1.85 -25.12
N ARG A 492 -32.93 -2.35 -23.96
CA ARG A 492 -33.06 -3.79 -23.70
C ARG A 492 -34.34 -4.32 -24.35
N SER A 493 -34.28 -5.53 -24.89
CA SER A 493 -35.44 -6.35 -25.29
C SER A 493 -35.54 -7.57 -24.39
N ALA A 494 -36.75 -8.04 -24.14
CA ALA A 494 -37.03 -9.28 -23.41
C ALA A 494 -37.26 -10.44 -24.40
N SER A 495 -36.86 -11.64 -23.99
CA SER A 495 -37.38 -12.95 -24.42
C SER A 495 -36.93 -13.97 -23.36
#